data_AF-A0A366IE53-F1
#
_entry.id   AF-A0A366IE53-F1
#
_cell.length_a   1.000
_cell.length_b   1.000
_cell.length_c   1.000
_cell.angle_alpha   90.00
_cell.angle_beta   90.00
_cell.angle_gamma   90.00
#
_symmetry.space_group_name_H-M   'P 1'
#
loop_
_entity.id
_entity.type
_entity.pdbx_description
1 polymer ?
#
loop_
_entity_poly.entity_id
_entity_poly.type
_entity_poly.pdbx_seq_one_letter_code
_entity_poly.pdbx_strand_id
1 'polypeptide(L)'
;MVPLLYTSLGAAGSSIVGAVSMSVGLVALLLGIAGLLLVKGTSWTRRIVGGAVFAVTSIYALVVPMLIPGLLYGSTFDVEFAVRAQQIVQVVNSIVIVSGVLIAWNVTRNRKWWLHLIAVGAAIVSAGIVVLTQFAFTTIHVLYPAMVPVTQILSLLLVFAALGLLHLLGSRPGAAVAVSASDPGAPAATRFGPG
;
A
#
# COMPACT_ATOMS: atom_id res chain seq x y z
N MET A 1 -21.32 -34.40 -13.42
CA MET A 1 -22.26 -33.31 -13.08
C MET A 1 -21.70 -32.27 -12.10
N VAL A 2 -20.45 -32.41 -11.64
CA VAL A 2 -19.72 -31.46 -10.77
C VAL A 2 -19.20 -30.15 -11.44
N PRO A 3 -19.02 -30.02 -12.78
CA PRO A 3 -18.42 -28.80 -13.34
C PRO A 3 -19.28 -27.54 -13.21
N LEU A 4 -20.61 -27.69 -13.11
CA LEU A 4 -21.58 -26.59 -13.08
C LEU A 4 -21.75 -25.92 -11.71
N LEU A 5 -21.38 -26.62 -10.63
CA LEU A 5 -21.34 -26.04 -9.28
C LEU A 5 -20.07 -25.22 -9.07
N TYR A 6 -18.95 -25.61 -9.69
CA TYR A 6 -17.68 -24.85 -9.61
C TYR A 6 -17.73 -23.53 -10.38
N THR A 7 -18.48 -23.46 -11.49
CA THR A 7 -18.67 -22.22 -12.26
C THR A 7 -19.66 -21.25 -11.59
N SER A 8 -20.69 -21.75 -10.92
CA SER A 8 -21.68 -20.90 -10.21
C SER A 8 -21.19 -20.41 -8.84
N LEU A 9 -20.50 -21.25 -8.06
CA LEU A 9 -19.77 -20.80 -6.86
C LEU A 9 -18.50 -20.01 -7.20
N GLY A 10 -17.87 -20.28 -8.35
CA GLY A 10 -16.78 -19.47 -8.89
C GLY A 10 -17.24 -18.08 -9.31
N ALA A 11 -18.38 -17.96 -9.99
CA ALA A 11 -18.95 -16.67 -10.40
C ALA A 11 -19.50 -15.86 -9.22
N ALA A 12 -20.28 -16.47 -8.31
CA ALA A 12 -20.83 -15.79 -7.13
C ALA A 12 -19.77 -15.52 -6.05
N GLY A 13 -18.81 -16.44 -5.89
CA GLY A 13 -17.63 -16.24 -5.04
C GLY A 13 -16.71 -15.16 -5.60
N SER A 14 -16.50 -15.11 -6.92
CA SER A 14 -15.69 -14.06 -7.56
C SER A 14 -16.34 -12.68 -7.53
N SER A 15 -17.68 -12.58 -7.56
CA SER A 15 -18.36 -11.29 -7.50
C SER A 15 -18.35 -10.69 -6.09
N ILE A 16 -18.53 -11.52 -5.04
CA ILE A 16 -18.43 -11.06 -3.64
C ILE A 16 -16.96 -10.76 -3.29
N VAL A 17 -16.02 -11.64 -3.63
CA VAL A 17 -14.58 -11.43 -3.43
C VAL A 17 -14.09 -10.19 -4.20
N GLY A 18 -14.57 -10.00 -5.43
CA GLY A 18 -14.31 -8.83 -6.25
C GLY A 18 -14.88 -7.57 -5.63
N ALA A 19 -16.15 -7.58 -5.20
CA ALA A 19 -16.80 -6.43 -4.57
C ALA A 19 -16.14 -6.03 -3.24
N VAL A 20 -15.76 -7.00 -2.39
CA VAL A 20 -15.04 -6.74 -1.14
C VAL A 20 -13.66 -6.15 -1.43
N SER A 21 -12.92 -6.74 -2.37
CA SER A 21 -11.59 -6.25 -2.74
C SER A 21 -11.65 -4.85 -3.35
N MET A 22 -12.64 -4.57 -4.21
CA MET A 22 -12.87 -3.24 -4.77
C MET A 22 -13.28 -2.23 -3.70
N SER A 23 -14.16 -2.61 -2.77
CA SER A 23 -14.61 -1.73 -1.68
C SER A 23 -13.45 -1.37 -0.75
N VAL A 24 -12.64 -2.36 -0.35
CA VAL A 24 -11.42 -2.16 0.43
C VAL A 24 -10.42 -1.28 -0.32
N GLY A 25 -10.22 -1.51 -1.62
CA GLY A 25 -9.37 -0.68 -2.47
C GLY A 25 -9.85 0.78 -2.55
N LEU A 26 -11.15 1.00 -2.75
CA LEU A 26 -11.77 2.32 -2.77
C LEU A 26 -11.61 3.05 -1.43
N VAL A 27 -11.88 2.37 -0.31
CA VAL A 27 -11.70 2.93 1.02
C VAL A 27 -10.24 3.30 1.27
N ALA A 28 -9.30 2.43 0.92
CA ALA A 28 -7.86 2.72 1.03
C ALA A 28 -7.45 3.92 0.17
N LEU A 29 -8.02 4.05 -1.02
CA LEU A 29 -7.75 5.15 -1.95
C LEU A 29 -8.28 6.48 -1.41
N LEU A 30 -9.53 6.50 -0.93
CA LEU A 30 -10.14 7.67 -0.31
C LEU A 30 -9.41 8.10 0.96
N LEU A 31 -9.04 7.14 1.82
CA LEU A 31 -8.27 7.42 3.04
C LEU A 31 -6.85 7.90 2.74
N GLY A 32 -6.23 7.38 1.68
CA GLY A 32 -4.95 7.86 1.18
C GLY A 32 -5.03 9.32 0.71
N ILE A 33 -6.03 9.65 -0.14
CA ILE A 33 -6.27 11.03 -0.59
C ILE A 33 -6.52 11.96 0.60
N ALA A 34 -7.42 11.57 1.51
CA ALA A 34 -7.71 12.35 2.71
C ALA A 34 -6.45 12.56 3.57
N GLY A 35 -5.65 11.51 3.74
CA GLY A 35 -4.38 11.57 4.47
C GLY A 35 -3.37 12.55 3.85
N LEU A 36 -3.31 12.63 2.52
CA LEU A 36 -2.43 13.56 1.80
C LEU A 36 -2.93 15.01 1.85
N LEU A 37 -4.25 15.23 1.78
CA LEU A 37 -4.85 16.57 1.87
C LEU A 37 -4.77 17.17 3.27
N LEU A 38 -4.81 16.32 4.30
CA LEU A 38 -4.75 16.75 5.71
C LEU A 38 -3.34 17.13 6.19
N VAL A 39 -2.29 16.98 5.36
CA VAL A 39 -0.91 17.32 5.75
C VAL A 39 -0.74 18.84 5.81
N LYS A 40 -0.90 19.44 6.99
CA LYS A 40 -0.63 20.87 7.24
C LYS A 40 0.89 21.13 7.33
N GLY A 41 1.34 22.31 6.85
CA GLY A 41 2.72 22.76 7.03
C GLY A 41 3.76 22.22 6.04
N THR A 42 3.35 21.76 4.85
CA THR A 42 4.27 21.28 3.79
C THR A 42 4.01 22.02 2.47
N SER A 43 5.06 22.20 1.65
CA SER A 43 4.95 22.95 0.38
C SER A 43 4.06 22.23 -0.64
N TRP A 44 3.37 23.01 -1.48
CA TRP A 44 2.50 22.50 -2.54
C TRP A 44 3.21 21.52 -3.47
N THR A 45 4.46 21.80 -3.84
CA THR A 45 5.29 20.91 -4.66
C THR A 45 5.41 19.51 -4.06
N ARG A 46 5.63 19.40 -2.74
CA ARG A 46 5.77 18.08 -2.09
C ARG A 46 4.45 17.32 -2.02
N ARG A 47 3.34 18.04 -1.83
CA ARG A 47 2.00 17.45 -1.86
C ARG A 47 1.68 16.91 -3.27
N ILE A 48 2.04 17.64 -4.31
CA ILE A 48 1.88 17.20 -5.71
C ILE A 48 2.75 15.98 -5.99
N VAL A 49 4.03 15.99 -5.61
CA VAL A 49 4.94 14.85 -5.85
C VAL A 49 4.48 13.61 -5.09
N GLY A 50 4.17 13.73 -3.79
CA GLY A 50 3.68 12.58 -3.03
C GLY A 50 2.29 12.13 -3.49
N GLY A 51 1.43 13.05 -3.92
CA GLY A 51 0.16 12.73 -4.58
C GLY A 51 0.32 11.99 -5.90
N ALA A 52 1.31 12.36 -6.72
CA ALA A 52 1.65 11.67 -7.96
C ALA A 52 2.18 10.25 -7.69
N VAL A 53 3.08 10.08 -6.71
CA VAL A 53 3.55 8.75 -6.30
C VAL A 53 2.39 7.88 -5.81
N PHE A 54 1.48 8.44 -5.02
CA PHE A 54 0.28 7.75 -4.58
C PHE A 54 -0.60 7.34 -5.77
N ALA A 55 -0.90 8.27 -6.68
CA ALA A 55 -1.73 8.01 -7.85
C ALA A 55 -1.14 6.91 -8.76
N VAL A 56 0.16 6.95 -9.04
CA VAL A 56 0.86 5.91 -9.82
C VAL A 56 0.75 4.56 -9.10
N THR A 57 0.96 4.54 -7.79
CA THR A 57 0.85 3.31 -6.98
C THR A 57 -0.58 2.77 -6.99
N SER A 58 -1.59 3.64 -6.89
CA SER A 58 -3.00 3.24 -6.96
C SER A 58 -3.39 2.70 -8.34
N ILE A 59 -2.93 3.34 -9.42
CA ILE A 59 -3.16 2.84 -10.79
C ILE A 59 -2.52 1.46 -10.96
N TYR A 60 -1.27 1.31 -10.52
CA TYR A 60 -0.58 0.02 -10.51
C TYR A 60 -1.39 -1.04 -9.73
N ALA A 61 -1.84 -0.72 -8.52
CA ALA A 61 -2.61 -1.62 -7.67
C ALA A 61 -3.93 -2.07 -8.28
N LEU A 62 -4.56 -1.23 -9.10
CA LEU A 62 -5.83 -1.54 -9.77
C LEU A 62 -5.63 -2.35 -11.06
N VAL A 63 -4.60 -2.04 -11.84
CA VAL A 63 -4.42 -2.59 -13.18
C VAL A 63 -3.59 -3.88 -13.15
N VAL A 64 -2.43 -3.85 -12.48
CA VAL A 64 -1.42 -4.91 -12.64
C VAL A 64 -1.85 -6.24 -12.00
N PRO A 65 -2.38 -6.28 -10.76
CA PRO A 65 -2.86 -7.54 -10.17
C PRO A 65 -3.99 -8.22 -10.96
N MET A 66 -4.81 -7.45 -11.70
CA MET A 66 -5.89 -8.01 -12.51
C MET A 66 -5.41 -8.67 -13.80
N LEU A 67 -4.31 -8.17 -14.38
CA LEU A 67 -3.79 -8.67 -15.66
C LEU A 67 -2.92 -9.94 -15.50
N ILE A 68 -2.24 -10.07 -14.35
CA ILE A 68 -1.28 -11.16 -14.10
C ILE A 68 -1.88 -12.57 -14.18
N PRO A 69 -3.05 -12.88 -13.57
CA PRO A 69 -3.66 -14.19 -13.71
C PRO A 69 -3.89 -14.55 -15.19
N GLY A 70 -4.41 -13.62 -15.98
CA GLY A 70 -4.66 -13.85 -17.42
C GLY A 70 -3.37 -14.17 -18.19
N LEU A 71 -2.26 -13.50 -17.85
CA LEU A 71 -0.96 -13.75 -18.47
C LEU A 71 -0.34 -15.09 -18.03
N LEU A 72 -0.42 -15.43 -16.74
CA LEU A 72 0.14 -16.68 -16.22
C LEU A 72 -0.66 -17.90 -16.71
N TYR A 73 -1.98 -17.91 -16.51
CA TYR A 73 -2.82 -19.03 -16.94
C TYR A 73 -2.94 -19.14 -18.47
N GLY A 74 -2.74 -18.06 -19.22
CA GLY A 74 -2.74 -18.07 -20.67
C GLY A 74 -1.43 -18.54 -21.31
N SER A 75 -0.32 -18.59 -20.56
CA SER A 75 1.02 -18.89 -21.11
C SER A 75 1.63 -20.21 -20.64
N THR A 76 1.10 -20.84 -19.59
CA THR A 76 1.66 -22.07 -19.02
C THR A 76 0.75 -23.28 -19.22
N PHE A 77 1.31 -24.38 -19.73
CA PHE A 77 0.63 -25.69 -19.79
C PHE A 77 0.58 -26.43 -18.43
N ASP A 78 1.29 -25.93 -17.42
CA ASP A 78 1.37 -26.50 -16.08
C ASP A 78 0.61 -25.61 -15.07
N VAL A 79 -0.53 -26.12 -14.61
CA VAL A 79 -1.43 -25.46 -13.65
C VAL A 79 -0.79 -25.34 -12.27
N GLU A 80 0.04 -26.31 -11.86
CA GLU A 80 0.67 -26.28 -10.54
C GLU A 80 1.74 -25.19 -10.47
N PHE A 81 2.54 -25.06 -11.53
CA PHE A 81 3.49 -23.96 -11.67
C PHE A 81 2.78 -22.60 -11.68
N ALA A 82 1.69 -22.45 -12.43
CA ALA A 82 0.92 -21.21 -12.52
C ALA A 82 0.41 -20.75 -11.14
N VAL A 83 -0.09 -21.68 -10.32
CA VAL A 83 -0.58 -21.39 -8.97
C VAL A 83 0.56 -20.91 -8.05
N ARG A 84 1.72 -21.59 -8.08
CA ARG A 84 2.88 -21.17 -7.26
C ARG A 84 3.44 -19.83 -7.72
N ALA A 85 3.53 -19.60 -9.02
CA ALA A 85 3.97 -18.32 -9.60
C ALA A 85 3.02 -17.19 -9.21
N GLN A 86 1.70 -17.42 -9.26
CA GLN A 86 0.69 -16.44 -8.86
C GLN A 86 0.85 -15.99 -7.39
N GLN A 87 1.17 -16.92 -6.47
CA GLN A 87 1.42 -16.58 -5.07
C GLN A 87 2.62 -15.66 -4.92
N ILE A 88 3.75 -15.98 -5.56
CA ILE A 88 4.98 -15.17 -5.51
C ILE A 88 4.70 -13.76 -6.06
N VAL A 89 4.03 -13.68 -7.22
CA VAL A 89 3.72 -12.40 -7.85
C VAL A 89 2.78 -11.57 -6.98
N GLN A 90 1.82 -12.20 -6.31
CA GLN A 90 0.93 -11.51 -5.37
C GLN A 90 1.69 -10.92 -4.17
N VAL A 91 2.68 -11.63 -3.62
CA VAL A 91 3.55 -11.10 -2.56
C VAL A 91 4.31 -9.87 -3.05
N VAL A 92 4.98 -10.00 -4.22
CA VAL A 92 5.78 -8.93 -4.80
C VAL A 92 4.93 -7.68 -5.07
N ASN A 93 3.75 -7.86 -5.67
CA ASN A 93 2.82 -6.76 -5.90
C ASN A 93 2.39 -6.08 -4.59
N SER A 94 2.09 -6.87 -3.55
CA SER A 94 1.72 -6.33 -2.24
C SER A 94 2.84 -5.46 -1.65
N ILE A 95 4.09 -5.92 -1.74
CA ILE A 95 5.26 -5.15 -1.28
C ILE A 95 5.38 -3.84 -2.05
N VAL A 96 5.27 -3.87 -3.38
CA VAL A 96 5.35 -2.67 -4.24
C VAL A 96 4.26 -1.67 -3.88
N ILE A 97 3.02 -2.14 -3.77
CA ILE A 97 1.85 -1.28 -3.48
C ILE A 97 1.99 -0.64 -2.09
N VAL A 98 2.25 -1.44 -1.05
CA VAL A 98 2.36 -0.92 0.31
C VAL A 98 3.57 0.01 0.44
N SER A 99 4.70 -0.33 -0.17
CA SER A 99 5.88 0.54 -0.20
C SER A 99 5.57 1.89 -0.86
N GLY A 100 4.90 1.87 -2.03
CA GLY A 100 4.53 3.09 -2.74
C GLY A 100 3.62 4.01 -1.92
N VAL A 101 2.64 3.45 -1.22
CA VAL A 101 1.75 4.22 -0.33
C VAL A 101 2.52 4.84 0.84
N LEU A 102 3.37 4.06 1.51
CA LEU A 102 4.16 4.54 2.65
C LEU A 102 5.23 5.56 2.23
N ILE A 103 5.81 5.41 1.05
CA ILE A 103 6.76 6.37 0.46
C ILE A 103 6.04 7.67 0.12
N ALA A 104 4.87 7.62 -0.53
CA ALA A 104 4.05 8.79 -0.83
C ALA A 104 3.73 9.60 0.45
N TRP A 105 3.41 8.91 1.54
CA TRP A 105 3.22 9.52 2.85
C TRP A 105 4.46 10.23 3.37
N ASN A 106 5.64 9.58 3.28
CA ASN A 106 6.89 10.17 3.74
C ASN A 106 7.30 11.40 2.90
N VAL A 107 7.09 11.35 1.58
CA VAL A 107 7.37 12.46 0.66
C VAL A 107 6.49 13.67 1.00
N THR A 108 5.19 13.47 1.16
CA THR A 108 4.25 14.57 1.47
C THR A 108 4.51 15.23 2.82
N ARG A 109 5.04 14.48 3.80
CA ARG A 109 5.43 14.99 5.12
C ARG A 109 6.88 15.47 5.23
N ASN A 110 7.61 15.57 4.12
CA ASN A 110 9.01 16.02 4.10
C ASN A 110 9.91 15.25 5.11
N ARG A 111 9.74 13.93 5.14
CA ARG A 111 10.49 13.04 6.04
C ARG A 111 11.89 12.75 5.49
N LYS A 112 12.83 12.42 6.38
CA LYS A 112 14.20 12.03 6.00
C LYS A 112 14.22 10.74 5.16
N TRP A 113 15.25 10.62 4.31
CA TRP A 113 15.36 9.52 3.35
C TRP A 113 15.36 8.13 3.99
N TRP A 114 15.94 7.96 5.19
CA TRP A 114 15.97 6.67 5.90
C TRP A 114 14.56 6.15 6.26
N LEU A 115 13.56 7.03 6.39
CA LEU A 115 12.18 6.61 6.62
C LEU A 115 11.57 5.93 5.39
N HIS A 116 12.10 6.15 4.18
CA HIS A 116 11.72 5.37 2.99
C HIS A 116 12.22 3.92 3.08
N LEU A 117 13.42 3.69 3.64
CA LEU A 117 13.90 2.33 3.88
C LEU A 117 13.02 1.59 4.88
N ILE A 118 12.60 2.28 5.95
CA ILE A 118 11.66 1.70 6.93
C ILE A 118 10.29 1.44 6.31
N ALA A 119 9.81 2.32 5.44
CA ALA A 119 8.57 2.11 4.69
C ALA A 119 8.63 0.81 3.86
N VAL A 120 9.74 0.58 3.14
CA VAL A 120 9.94 -0.66 2.39
C VAL A 120 10.04 -1.88 3.32
N GLY A 121 10.78 -1.78 4.42
CA GLY A 121 10.86 -2.85 5.42
C GLY A 121 9.50 -3.20 6.03
N ALA A 122 8.70 -2.20 6.37
CA ALA A 122 7.34 -2.39 6.87
C ALA A 122 6.41 -3.03 5.83
N ALA A 123 6.57 -2.68 4.55
CA ALA A 123 5.83 -3.31 3.45
C ALA A 123 6.20 -4.80 3.28
N ILE A 124 7.49 -5.15 3.36
CA ILE A 124 7.97 -6.53 3.31
C ILE A 124 7.40 -7.35 4.47
N VAL A 125 7.48 -6.82 5.69
CA VAL A 125 6.94 -7.49 6.89
C VAL A 125 5.42 -7.66 6.77
N SER A 126 4.70 -6.62 6.33
CA SER A 126 3.24 -6.68 6.18
C SER A 126 2.82 -7.74 5.14
N ALA A 127 3.49 -7.75 3.99
CA ALA A 127 3.25 -8.76 2.95
C ALA A 127 3.55 -10.18 3.47
N GLY A 128 4.65 -10.36 4.21
CA GLY A 128 5.00 -11.62 4.84
C GLY A 128 3.93 -12.12 5.82
N ILE A 129 3.42 -11.24 6.68
CA ILE A 129 2.34 -11.58 7.63
C ILE A 129 1.07 -12.01 6.89
N VAL A 130 0.67 -11.27 5.84
CA VAL A 130 -0.52 -11.60 5.05
C VAL A 130 -0.36 -12.96 4.36
N VAL A 131 0.81 -13.26 3.81
CA VAL A 131 1.10 -14.53 3.15
C VAL A 131 1.11 -15.70 4.14
N LEU A 132 1.74 -15.53 5.30
CA LEU A 132 1.72 -16.55 6.36
C LEU A 132 0.29 -16.81 6.86
N THR A 133 -0.53 -15.76 6.93
CA THR A 133 -1.95 -15.89 7.30
C THR A 133 -2.73 -16.67 6.26
N GLN A 134 -2.52 -16.38 4.97
CA GLN A 134 -3.13 -17.16 3.88
C GLN A 134 -2.68 -18.62 3.91
N PHE A 135 -1.39 -18.87 4.13
CA PHE A 135 -0.84 -20.22 4.26
C PHE A 135 -1.47 -20.99 5.43
N ALA A 136 -1.62 -20.33 6.58
CA ALA A 136 -2.30 -20.92 7.74
C ALA A 136 -3.75 -21.31 7.40
N PHE A 137 -4.51 -20.44 6.75
CA PHE A 137 -5.88 -20.73 6.32
C PHE A 137 -5.97 -21.90 5.35
N THR A 138 -5.04 -22.00 4.41
CA THR A 138 -4.98 -23.16 3.50
C THR A 138 -4.66 -24.47 4.23
N THR A 139 -3.85 -24.40 5.29
CA THR A 139 -3.48 -25.58 6.10
C THR A 139 -4.67 -26.12 6.90
N ILE A 140 -5.57 -25.24 7.37
CA ILE A 140 -6.77 -25.62 8.12
C ILE A 140 -8.02 -25.76 7.25
N HIS A 141 -7.86 -25.86 5.92
CA HIS A 141 -8.92 -26.05 4.93
C HIS A 141 -10.07 -25.02 4.99
N VAL A 142 -9.78 -23.77 5.38
CA VAL A 142 -10.76 -22.68 5.32
C VAL A 142 -11.09 -22.37 3.86
N LEU A 143 -12.39 -22.29 3.56
CA LEU A 143 -12.87 -21.97 2.21
C LEU A 143 -12.36 -20.60 1.75
N TYR A 144 -11.87 -20.54 0.51
CA TYR A 144 -11.31 -19.33 -0.10
C TYR A 144 -12.18 -18.06 0.07
N PRO A 145 -13.52 -18.09 -0.08
CA PRO A 145 -14.36 -16.91 0.10
C PRO A 145 -14.34 -16.33 1.52
N ALA A 146 -14.10 -17.15 2.55
CA ALA A 146 -14.01 -16.71 3.95
C ALA A 146 -12.62 -16.17 4.30
N MET A 147 -11.57 -16.68 3.65
CA MET A 147 -10.18 -16.23 3.85
C MET A 147 -9.92 -14.82 3.30
N VAL A 148 -10.51 -14.49 2.15
CA VAL A 148 -10.30 -13.19 1.48
C VAL A 148 -10.63 -11.99 2.38
N PRO A 149 -11.83 -11.84 2.96
CA PRO A 149 -12.15 -10.65 3.75
C PRO A 149 -11.23 -10.49 4.96
N VAL A 150 -10.85 -11.58 5.62
CA VAL A 150 -9.94 -11.55 6.78
C VAL A 150 -8.57 -11.04 6.38
N THR A 151 -8.01 -11.56 5.28
CA THR A 151 -6.68 -11.16 4.80
C THR A 151 -6.66 -9.72 4.27
N GLN A 152 -7.78 -9.23 3.72
CA GLN A 152 -7.95 -7.83 3.32
C GLN A 152 -8.03 -6.89 4.53
N ILE A 153 -8.81 -7.25 5.56
CA ILE A 153 -8.89 -6.48 6.81
C ILE A 153 -7.53 -6.43 7.49
N LEU A 154 -6.83 -7.58 7.58
CA LEU A 154 -5.49 -7.66 8.13
C LEU A 154 -4.51 -6.76 7.37
N SER A 155 -4.55 -6.77 6.04
CA SER A 155 -3.72 -5.91 5.20
C SER A 155 -3.96 -4.42 5.49
N LEU A 156 -5.22 -4.00 5.59
CA LEU A 156 -5.56 -2.61 5.97
C LEU A 156 -5.02 -2.24 7.34
N LEU A 157 -5.22 -3.10 8.34
CA LEU A 157 -4.73 -2.87 9.71
C LEU A 157 -3.21 -2.73 9.75
N LEU A 158 -2.48 -3.57 9.00
CA LEU A 158 -1.02 -3.49 8.90
C LEU A 158 -0.56 -2.21 8.21
N VAL A 159 -1.24 -1.76 7.15
CA VAL A 159 -0.95 -0.48 6.50
C VAL A 159 -1.17 0.69 7.47
N PHE A 160 -2.26 0.70 8.22
CA PHE A 160 -2.49 1.73 9.24
C PHE A 160 -1.48 1.68 10.38
N ALA A 161 -1.11 0.49 10.84
CA ALA A 161 -0.07 0.31 11.84
C ALA A 161 1.28 0.84 11.33
N ALA A 162 1.63 0.58 10.07
CA ALA A 162 2.84 1.09 9.44
C ALA A 162 2.81 2.62 9.29
N LEU A 163 1.68 3.21 8.88
CA LEU A 163 1.49 4.66 8.85
C LEU A 163 1.61 5.30 10.24
N GLY A 164 1.01 4.66 11.25
CA GLY A 164 1.12 5.06 12.66
C GLY A 164 2.55 5.01 13.17
N LEU A 165 3.29 3.94 12.84
CA LEU A 165 4.70 3.79 13.16
C LEU A 165 5.53 4.91 12.51
N LEU A 166 5.35 5.16 11.20
CA LEU A 166 6.03 6.26 10.50
C LEU A 166 5.66 7.63 11.06
N HIS A 167 4.41 7.79 11.51
CA HIS A 167 3.98 9.01 12.17
C HIS A 167 4.74 9.23 13.48
N LEU A 168 4.79 8.22 14.36
CA LEU A 168 5.52 8.26 15.63
C LEU A 168 7.03 8.50 15.43
N LEU A 169 7.66 7.79 14.49
CA LEU A 169 9.08 7.96 14.16
C LEU A 169 9.35 9.35 13.58
N GLY A 170 8.43 9.87 12.76
CA GLY A 170 8.52 11.19 12.15
C GLY A 170 8.28 12.35 13.14
N SER A 171 7.65 12.11 14.28
CA SER A 171 7.43 13.13 15.31
C SER A 171 8.67 13.35 16.19
N ARG A 172 9.73 12.54 16.03
CA ARG A 172 10.98 12.71 16.78
C ARG A 172 11.76 13.94 16.28
N PRO A 173 12.39 14.72 17.20
CA PRO A 173 13.26 15.83 16.83
C PRO A 173 14.32 15.36 15.84
N GLY A 174 14.40 16.02 14.67
CA GLY A 174 15.33 15.67 13.61
C GLY A 174 14.86 14.61 12.62
N ALA A 175 13.60 14.17 12.63
CA ALA A 175 13.07 13.27 11.58
C ALA A 175 12.54 14.00 10.32
N ALA A 176 12.35 15.32 10.40
CA ALA A 176 12.02 16.18 9.26
C ALA A 176 13.30 16.79 8.66
N VAL A 177 13.32 16.96 7.33
CA VAL A 177 14.40 17.68 6.65
C VAL A 177 14.19 19.18 6.86
N ALA A 178 15.17 19.87 7.43
CA ALA A 178 15.13 21.33 7.56
C ALA A 178 15.01 21.96 6.17
N VAL A 179 14.06 22.88 6.01
CA VAL A 179 13.97 23.69 4.79
C VAL A 179 15.10 24.72 4.88
N SER A 180 16.11 24.60 4.02
CA SER A 180 17.21 25.56 3.96
C SER A 180 16.65 26.96 3.71
N ALA A 181 17.00 27.91 4.59
CA ALA A 181 16.69 29.33 4.49
C ALA A 181 17.52 30.03 3.39
N SER A 182 17.64 29.40 2.22
CA SER A 182 18.28 29.94 1.03
C SER A 182 17.22 30.22 -0.04
N ASP A 183 16.05 30.67 0.39
CA ASP A 183 15.06 31.27 -0.50
C ASP A 183 15.50 32.73 -0.72
N PRO A 184 15.81 33.17 -1.96
CA PRO A 184 16.30 34.53 -2.24
C PRO A 184 15.31 35.66 -1.90
N GLY A 185 14.13 35.34 -1.36
CA GLY A 185 13.05 36.28 -1.03
C GLY A 185 12.76 36.47 0.46
N ALA A 186 13.60 35.96 1.37
CA ALA A 186 13.37 36.16 2.81
C ALA A 186 13.59 37.64 3.21
N PRO A 187 12.58 38.36 3.76
CA PRO A 187 12.79 39.71 4.26
C PRO A 187 13.82 39.69 5.40
N ALA A 188 14.80 40.59 5.28
CA ALA A 188 15.93 40.70 6.19
C ALA A 188 15.48 40.71 7.65
N ALA A 189 16.01 39.75 8.42
CA ALA A 189 15.83 39.68 9.86
C ALA A 189 16.33 40.98 10.52
N THR A 190 15.41 41.80 11.04
CA THR A 190 15.76 42.89 11.93
C THR A 190 16.22 42.30 13.26
N ARG A 191 17.55 42.19 13.42
CA ARG A 191 18.20 42.04 14.72
C ARG A 191 18.01 43.35 15.50
N PHE A 192 17.08 43.37 16.44
CA PHE A 192 17.12 44.30 17.56
C PHE A 192 17.33 43.48 18.84
N GLY A 193 18.55 43.57 19.38
CA GLY A 193 18.81 43.23 20.78
C GLY A 193 18.68 44.51 21.62
N PRO A 194 18.22 44.44 22.87
CA PRO A 194 18.35 45.56 23.79
C PRO A 194 19.62 45.41 24.64
N GLY A 195 20.46 46.44 24.59
CA GLY A 195 21.33 46.88 25.69
C GLY A 195 20.72 48.12 26.33
#